data_AF-U7Q754-F1
#
_entry.id   AF-U7Q754-F1
#
_cell.length_a   1.000
_cell.length_b   1.000
_cell.length_c   1.000
_cell.angle_alpha   90.00
_cell.angle_beta   90.00
_cell.angle_gamma   90.00
#
_symmetry.space_group_name_H-M   'P 1'
#
loop_
_entity.id
_entity.type
_entity.pdbx_description
1 polymer ?
#
loop_
_entity_poly.entity_id
_entity_poly.type
_entity_poly.pdbx_seq_one_letter_code
_entity_poly.pdbx_strand_id
1 'polypeptide(L)'
;WFDPDLVIIDECHQVMWSKWAKKRFPRLNKTPDSLTYSPLLIGFTASPWRLSKRENFGHIFEVQIASQSPARLIEKGDLVPTVYYGIAGADIKGVKIRQGDFAIGELELRCNAPGVVKATVDNYERLCPQRLTLVYAVGVKHAQSLFQEFTTRGHPSALVTAKTSDEERLKIFDSFSQGDVKILINVGVCSTGFDRPEVSCIILARPTQSKALYVQMIGRGMRLCPQQGKSDCLILDQGGNIQRHGSVEEIEYEPLTEL
;
A
#
# COMPACT_ATOMS: atom_id res chain seq x y z
N TRP A 1 33.24 -0.43 9.06
CA TRP A 1 32.18 -1.03 8.21
C TRP A 1 32.86 -2.05 7.32
N PHE A 2 32.23 -3.21 7.13
CA PHE A 2 32.69 -4.21 6.16
C PHE A 2 32.34 -3.78 4.73
N ASP A 3 33.10 -4.29 3.77
CA ASP A 3 32.96 -4.11 2.33
C ASP A 3 32.34 -5.40 1.74
N PRO A 4 30.98 -5.49 1.66
CA PRO A 4 30.27 -6.75 1.40
C PRO A 4 30.09 -7.10 -0.07
N ASP A 5 30.63 -8.21 -0.56
CA ASP A 5 30.61 -8.55 -1.99
C ASP A 5 29.20 -8.55 -2.61
N LEU A 6 28.16 -8.79 -1.81
CA LEU A 6 26.75 -8.75 -2.19
C LEU A 6 25.93 -7.89 -1.22
N VAL A 7 25.06 -7.06 -1.78
CA VAL A 7 24.05 -6.28 -1.05
C VAL A 7 22.67 -6.59 -1.62
N ILE A 8 21.79 -7.10 -0.76
CA ILE A 8 20.37 -7.33 -1.10
C ILE A 8 19.54 -6.23 -0.44
N ILE A 9 18.66 -5.61 -1.20
CA ILE A 9 17.80 -4.51 -0.75
C ILE A 9 16.36 -4.87 -1.04
N ASP A 10 15.63 -5.18 0.02
CA ASP A 10 14.17 -5.30 -0.04
C ASP A 10 13.52 -3.90 -0.08
N GLU A 11 12.34 -3.81 -0.67
CA GLU A 11 11.62 -2.56 -0.93
C GLU A 11 12.51 -1.46 -1.53
N CYS A 12 13.31 -1.83 -2.53
CA CYS A 12 14.37 -0.97 -3.08
C CYS A 12 13.83 0.38 -3.59
N HIS A 13 12.56 0.43 -4.03
CA HIS A 13 11.88 1.66 -4.44
C HIS A 13 11.78 2.73 -3.34
N GLN A 14 11.85 2.35 -2.07
CA GLN A 14 11.90 3.27 -0.92
C GLN A 14 13.33 3.52 -0.45
N VAL A 15 14.14 2.46 -0.38
CA VAL A 15 15.44 2.49 0.30
C VAL A 15 16.49 3.24 -0.50
N MET A 16 16.53 3.06 -1.83
CA MET A 16 17.67 3.45 -2.67
C MET A 16 17.95 4.95 -2.69
N TRP A 17 16.93 5.79 -2.50
CA TRP A 17 17.11 7.25 -2.48
C TRP A 17 17.09 7.85 -1.08
N SER A 18 17.00 7.01 -0.05
CA SER A 18 17.10 7.44 1.33
C SER A 18 18.47 8.06 1.62
N LYS A 19 18.52 8.96 2.61
CA LYS A 19 19.79 9.54 3.09
C LYS A 19 20.77 8.45 3.55
N TRP A 20 20.24 7.38 4.13
CA TRP A 20 21.03 6.23 4.56
C TRP A 20 21.71 5.55 3.36
N ALA A 21 20.95 5.18 2.33
CA ALA A 21 21.50 4.49 1.16
C ALA A 21 22.51 5.36 0.42
N LYS A 22 22.19 6.65 0.22
CA LYS A 22 23.10 7.63 -0.40
C LYS A 22 24.40 7.83 0.36
N LYS A 23 24.36 7.80 1.71
CA LYS A 23 25.56 7.86 2.55
C LYS A 23 26.37 6.57 2.49
N ARG A 24 25.69 5.42 2.44
CA ARG A 24 26.33 4.11 2.54
C ARG A 24 26.90 3.62 1.22
N PHE A 25 26.25 3.99 0.12
CA PHE A 25 26.60 3.62 -1.25
C PHE A 25 26.77 4.89 -2.08
N PRO A 26 27.93 5.56 -2.04
CA PRO A 26 28.15 6.83 -2.75
C PRO A 26 27.94 6.74 -4.26
N ARG A 27 28.03 5.54 -4.86
CA ARG A 27 27.65 5.29 -6.27
C ARG A 27 26.23 5.72 -6.60
N LEU A 28 25.32 5.68 -5.62
CA LEU A 28 23.93 6.12 -5.77
C LEU A 28 23.78 7.65 -5.96
N ASN A 29 24.86 8.43 -5.75
CA ASN A 29 24.88 9.88 -5.91
C ASN A 29 25.55 10.38 -7.21
N LYS A 30 26.03 9.49 -8.09
CA LYS A 30 26.81 9.78 -9.32
C LYS A 30 28.22 10.36 -9.07
N THR A 31 29.24 9.50 -9.17
CA THR A 31 30.46 9.65 -9.99
C THR A 31 31.35 8.39 -9.86
N PRO A 32 31.95 7.86 -10.95
CA PRO A 32 32.70 6.60 -10.94
C PRO A 32 34.13 6.67 -10.36
N ASP A 33 34.73 7.86 -10.26
CA ASP A 33 36.20 7.96 -10.31
C ASP A 33 36.95 7.79 -8.98
N SER A 34 36.29 7.47 -7.86
CA SER A 34 36.98 7.38 -6.55
C SER A 34 36.66 6.17 -5.70
N LEU A 35 35.95 5.16 -6.22
CA LEU A 35 35.52 4.03 -5.40
C LEU A 35 36.35 2.78 -5.65
N THR A 36 37.23 2.49 -4.68
CA THR A 36 37.98 1.23 -4.53
C THR A 36 37.11 0.00 -4.27
N TYR A 37 35.79 0.17 -4.14
CA TYR A 37 34.86 -0.88 -3.69
C TYR A 37 33.52 -0.90 -4.47
N SER A 38 33.07 -2.09 -4.89
CA SER A 38 31.92 -2.32 -5.77
C SER A 38 31.15 -3.61 -5.43
N PRO A 39 30.13 -3.59 -4.56
CA PRO A 39 29.32 -4.78 -4.30
C PRO A 39 28.40 -5.10 -5.49
N LEU A 40 28.06 -6.38 -5.67
CA LEU A 40 26.89 -6.77 -6.47
C LEU A 40 25.63 -6.29 -5.74
N LEU A 41 24.73 -5.61 -6.46
CA LEU A 41 23.51 -5.05 -5.88
C LEU A 41 22.27 -5.74 -6.44
N ILE A 42 21.46 -6.32 -5.57
CA ILE A 42 20.18 -6.95 -5.93
C ILE A 42 19.05 -6.23 -5.20
N GLY A 43 18.14 -5.61 -5.95
CA GLY A 43 16.97 -4.92 -5.42
C GLY A 43 15.69 -5.71 -5.67
N PHE A 44 14.87 -5.89 -4.63
CA PHE A 44 13.54 -6.47 -4.75
C PHE A 44 12.48 -5.38 -4.53
N THR A 45 11.45 -5.38 -5.36
CA THR A 45 10.28 -4.51 -5.19
C THR A 45 9.09 -5.08 -5.96
N ALA A 46 7.92 -5.09 -5.33
CA ALA A 46 6.66 -5.37 -6.02
C ALA A 46 6.07 -4.11 -6.70
N SER A 47 6.63 -2.94 -6.40
CA SER A 47 6.11 -1.64 -6.81
C SER A 47 7.23 -0.72 -7.31
N PRO A 48 7.76 -0.95 -8.52
CA PRO A 48 8.90 -0.20 -9.06
C PRO A 48 8.53 1.22 -9.54
N TRP A 49 7.32 1.70 -9.29
CA TRP A 49 6.92 3.05 -9.69
C TRP A 49 7.32 4.10 -8.66
N ARG A 50 7.77 5.25 -9.14
CA ARG A 50 8.06 6.42 -8.31
C ARG A 50 7.29 7.64 -8.79
N LEU A 51 6.87 8.48 -7.85
CA LEU A 51 6.26 9.79 -8.16
C LEU A 51 7.31 10.80 -8.67
N SER A 52 8.56 10.63 -8.28
CA SER A 52 9.65 11.52 -8.64
C SER A 52 10.26 11.12 -9.98
N LYS A 53 10.05 11.93 -11.01
CA LYS A 53 10.65 11.73 -12.34
C LYS A 53 12.19 11.83 -12.37
N ARG A 54 12.83 12.29 -11.30
CA ARG A 54 14.30 12.41 -11.19
C ARG A 54 14.93 11.13 -10.62
N GLU A 55 14.13 10.29 -9.99
CA GLU A 55 14.58 9.11 -9.26
C GLU A 55 14.24 7.87 -10.07
N ASN A 56 15.15 7.53 -10.99
CA ASN A 56 14.99 6.46 -11.96
C ASN A 56 15.92 5.29 -11.63
N PHE A 57 15.39 4.08 -11.72
CA PHE A 57 16.09 2.86 -11.37
C PHE A 57 17.23 2.51 -12.33
N GLY A 58 17.15 2.91 -13.60
CA GLY A 58 18.23 2.78 -14.58
C GLY A 58 19.49 3.59 -14.25
N HIS A 59 19.43 4.51 -13.30
CA HIS A 59 20.64 5.15 -12.75
C HIS A 59 21.37 4.28 -11.70
N ILE A 60 20.76 3.19 -11.26
CA ILE A 60 21.18 2.41 -10.10
C ILE A 60 21.42 0.95 -10.47
N PHE A 61 20.50 0.36 -11.23
CA PHE A 61 20.54 -1.02 -11.68
C PHE A 61 20.82 -1.07 -13.18
N GLU A 62 21.51 -2.13 -13.61
CA GLU A 62 21.83 -2.36 -15.02
C GLU A 62 20.82 -3.31 -15.67
N VAL A 63 20.23 -4.21 -14.88
CA VAL A 63 19.35 -5.27 -15.35
C VAL A 63 18.07 -5.28 -14.51
N GLN A 64 16.93 -5.39 -15.19
CA GLN A 64 15.63 -5.67 -14.58
C GLN A 64 15.25 -7.11 -14.88
N ILE A 65 14.93 -7.85 -13.82
CA ILE A 65 14.27 -9.15 -13.92
C ILE A 65 12.82 -8.93 -13.49
N ALA A 66 11.91 -8.86 -14.46
CA ALA A 66 10.49 -8.65 -14.18
C ALA A 66 9.88 -9.93 -13.60
N SER A 67 9.05 -9.80 -12.55
CA SER A 67 8.21 -10.90 -12.08
C SER A 67 7.07 -11.17 -13.06
N GLN A 68 6.41 -12.29 -12.86
CA GLN A 68 5.10 -12.53 -13.50
C GLN A 68 4.08 -11.48 -13.03
N SER A 69 3.12 -11.16 -13.89
CA SER A 69 2.02 -10.25 -13.54
C SER A 69 1.10 -10.87 -12.47
N PRO A 70 0.37 -10.05 -11.70
CA PRO A 70 -0.57 -10.58 -10.72
C PRO A 70 -1.67 -11.45 -11.36
N ALA A 71 -2.13 -11.14 -12.58
CA ALA A 71 -3.04 -12.02 -13.32
C ALA A 71 -2.49 -13.44 -13.49
N ARG A 72 -1.19 -13.57 -13.82
CA ARG A 72 -0.58 -14.89 -14.03
C ARG A 72 -0.34 -15.64 -12.72
N LEU A 73 -0.09 -14.91 -11.63
CA LEU A 73 0.00 -15.49 -10.29
C LEU A 73 -1.38 -15.98 -9.80
N ILE A 74 -2.46 -15.27 -10.12
CA ILE A 74 -3.83 -15.73 -9.84
C ILE A 74 -4.13 -17.01 -10.61
N GLU A 75 -3.82 -17.08 -11.90
CA GLU A 75 -4.05 -18.27 -12.72
C GLU A 75 -3.28 -19.51 -12.23
N LYS A 76 -2.09 -19.30 -11.67
CA LYS A 76 -1.30 -20.36 -11.03
C LYS A 76 -1.80 -20.77 -9.65
N GLY A 77 -2.71 -19.99 -9.07
CA GLY A 77 -3.20 -20.20 -7.70
C GLY A 77 -2.25 -19.69 -6.62
N ASP A 78 -1.32 -18.79 -6.96
CA ASP A 78 -0.38 -18.16 -6.01
C ASP A 78 -0.98 -16.90 -5.34
N LEU A 79 -2.04 -16.33 -5.91
CA LEU A 79 -2.82 -15.20 -5.40
C LEU A 79 -4.32 -15.46 -5.55
N VAL A 80 -5.14 -14.82 -4.71
CA VAL A 80 -6.59 -14.77 -4.93
C VAL A 80 -6.95 -13.64 -5.91
N PRO A 81 -8.00 -13.82 -6.74
CA PRO A 81 -8.53 -12.74 -7.57
C PRO A 81 -9.14 -11.62 -6.72
N THR A 82 -9.20 -10.41 -7.29
CA THR A 82 -9.92 -9.30 -6.67
C THR A 82 -11.25 -9.02 -7.34
N VAL A 83 -12.20 -8.49 -6.57
CA VAL A 83 -13.50 -8.01 -7.07
C VAL A 83 -13.66 -6.55 -6.69
N TYR A 84 -13.81 -5.71 -7.71
CA TYR A 84 -13.77 -4.27 -7.58
C TYR A 84 -15.16 -3.64 -7.46
N TYR A 85 -15.32 -2.74 -6.48
CA TYR A 85 -16.45 -1.84 -6.35
C TYR A 85 -15.97 -0.39 -6.37
N GLY A 86 -16.11 0.27 -7.52
CA GLY A 86 -15.93 1.72 -7.61
C GLY A 86 -17.10 2.44 -6.94
N ILE A 87 -16.81 3.16 -5.87
CA ILE A 87 -17.82 3.85 -5.05
C ILE A 87 -17.56 5.35 -5.12
N ALA A 88 -18.61 6.15 -5.26
CA ALA A 88 -18.50 7.59 -5.21
C ALA A 88 -17.97 8.03 -3.83
N GLY A 89 -16.74 8.55 -3.81
CA GLY A 89 -16.13 9.13 -2.62
C GLY A 89 -16.23 10.65 -2.59
N ALA A 90 -15.29 11.28 -1.89
CA ALA A 90 -15.23 12.72 -1.78
C ALA A 90 -14.92 13.41 -3.12
N ASP A 91 -15.49 14.61 -3.33
CA ASP A 91 -15.04 15.49 -4.41
C ASP A 91 -13.65 16.05 -4.08
N ILE A 92 -12.67 15.62 -4.87
CA ILE A 92 -11.26 16.03 -4.76
C ILE A 92 -10.85 17.05 -5.83
N LYS A 93 -11.81 17.62 -6.57
CA LYS A 93 -11.50 18.66 -7.56
C LYS A 93 -10.82 19.85 -6.88
N GLY A 94 -9.67 20.23 -7.42
CA GLY A 94 -8.88 21.34 -6.92
C GLY A 94 -7.91 21.00 -5.77
N VAL A 95 -7.92 19.77 -5.25
CA VAL A 95 -6.94 19.34 -4.25
C VAL A 95 -5.53 19.46 -4.82
N LYS A 96 -4.66 20.21 -4.13
CA LYS A 96 -3.29 20.47 -4.60
C LYS A 96 -2.47 19.19 -4.67
N ILE A 97 -1.54 19.14 -5.63
CA ILE A 97 -0.51 18.09 -5.70
C ILE A 97 0.77 18.59 -5.01
N ARG A 98 1.37 17.74 -4.16
CA ARG A 98 2.66 17.94 -3.51
C ARG A 98 3.50 16.69 -3.69
N GLN A 99 4.72 16.86 -4.20
CA GLN A 99 5.65 15.75 -4.46
C GLN A 99 5.04 14.62 -5.31
N GLY A 100 4.15 14.97 -6.25
CA GLY A 100 3.50 14.02 -7.15
C GLY A 100 2.24 13.36 -6.61
N ASP A 101 1.89 13.51 -5.32
CA ASP A 101 0.62 13.00 -4.75
C ASP A 101 -0.27 14.13 -4.23
N PHE A 102 -1.52 13.81 -3.88
CA PHE A 102 -2.46 14.76 -3.29
C PHE A 102 -1.96 15.30 -1.94
N ALA A 103 -2.18 16.59 -1.70
CA ALA A 103 -1.83 17.26 -0.46
C ALA A 103 -2.72 16.74 0.69
N ILE A 104 -2.12 15.95 1.59
CA ILE A 104 -2.83 15.21 2.64
C ILE A 104 -3.76 16.08 3.49
N GLY A 105 -3.36 17.30 3.87
CA GLY A 105 -4.21 18.15 4.71
C GLY A 105 -5.52 18.57 4.04
N GLU A 106 -5.47 18.91 2.75
CA GLU A 106 -6.68 19.28 1.99
C GLU A 106 -7.50 18.04 1.64
N LEU A 107 -6.83 16.95 1.27
CA LEU A 107 -7.47 15.67 0.97
C LEU A 107 -8.21 15.11 2.20
N GLU A 108 -7.58 15.16 3.38
CA GLU A 108 -8.17 14.67 4.63
C GLU A 108 -9.46 15.43 4.95
N LEU A 109 -9.49 16.75 4.75
CA LEU A 109 -10.70 17.54 4.99
C LEU A 109 -11.88 17.09 4.11
N ARG A 110 -11.61 16.78 2.83
CA ARG A 110 -12.63 16.32 1.88
C ARG A 110 -13.13 14.93 2.20
N CYS A 111 -12.22 13.99 2.42
CA CYS A 111 -12.55 12.59 2.72
C CYS A 111 -13.19 12.43 4.11
N ASN A 112 -12.88 13.32 5.06
CA ASN A 112 -13.45 13.29 6.39
C ASN A 112 -14.81 14.00 6.51
N ALA A 113 -15.42 14.42 5.41
CA ALA A 113 -16.77 14.95 5.45
C ALA A 113 -17.72 13.87 6.01
N PRO A 114 -18.63 14.20 6.96
CA PRO A 114 -19.45 13.19 7.64
C PRO A 114 -20.25 12.29 6.68
N GLY A 115 -20.75 12.84 5.58
CA GLY A 115 -21.45 12.07 4.55
C GLY A 115 -20.57 11.04 3.83
N VAL A 116 -19.28 11.35 3.62
CA VAL A 116 -18.32 10.45 2.97
C VAL A 116 -17.91 9.32 3.92
N VAL A 117 -17.64 9.65 5.18
CA VAL A 117 -17.35 8.65 6.24
C VAL A 117 -18.54 7.71 6.41
N LYS A 118 -19.76 8.26 6.54
CA LYS A 118 -20.99 7.47 6.64
C LYS A 118 -21.18 6.56 5.43
N ALA A 119 -21.03 7.10 4.22
CA ALA A 119 -21.15 6.32 2.99
C ALA A 119 -20.08 5.22 2.88
N THR A 120 -18.88 5.43 3.45
CA THR A 120 -17.84 4.39 3.53
C THR A 120 -18.32 3.18 4.31
N VAL A 121 -18.87 3.42 5.49
CA VAL A 121 -19.37 2.33 6.35
C VAL A 121 -20.65 1.71 5.79
N ASP A 122 -21.57 2.52 5.24
CA ASP A 122 -22.79 2.04 4.56
C ASP A 122 -22.45 1.04 3.43
N ASN A 123 -21.42 1.34 2.63
CA ASN A 123 -21.03 0.46 1.53
C ASN A 123 -20.35 -0.82 2.01
N TYR A 124 -19.56 -0.76 3.10
CA TYR A 124 -19.01 -1.96 3.73
C TYR A 124 -20.14 -2.90 4.19
N GLU A 125 -21.12 -2.38 4.92
CA GLU A 125 -22.24 -3.16 5.44
C GLU A 125 -23.08 -3.80 4.33
N ARG A 126 -23.23 -3.08 3.20
CA ARG A 126 -23.99 -3.56 2.04
C ARG A 126 -23.28 -4.64 1.24
N LEU A 127 -21.96 -4.54 1.06
CA LEU A 127 -21.22 -5.34 0.07
C LEU A 127 -20.42 -6.49 0.68
N CYS A 128 -19.85 -6.27 1.87
CA CYS A 128 -18.85 -7.16 2.43
C CYS A 128 -18.95 -7.30 3.96
N PRO A 129 -20.17 -7.43 4.54
CA PRO A 129 -20.30 -7.55 5.98
C PRO A 129 -19.53 -8.78 6.48
N GLN A 130 -18.93 -8.66 7.66
CA GLN A 130 -18.18 -9.73 8.36
C GLN A 130 -16.81 -10.11 7.79
N ARG A 131 -16.42 -9.59 6.62
CA ARG A 131 -15.08 -9.82 6.07
C ARG A 131 -14.02 -9.12 6.90
N LEU A 132 -12.89 -9.78 7.14
CA LEU A 132 -11.72 -9.14 7.74
C LEU A 132 -11.20 -8.06 6.79
N THR A 133 -11.30 -6.81 7.26
CA THR A 133 -11.23 -5.63 6.40
C THR A 133 -10.09 -4.72 6.81
N LEU A 134 -9.25 -4.35 5.84
CA LEU A 134 -8.21 -3.34 6.01
C LEU A 134 -8.65 -2.03 5.35
N VAL A 135 -8.63 -0.94 6.12
CA VAL A 135 -9.07 0.38 5.67
C VAL A 135 -7.87 1.32 5.60
N TYR A 136 -7.62 1.87 4.42
CA TYR A 136 -6.55 2.85 4.17
C TYR A 136 -7.11 4.27 4.22
N ALA A 137 -6.92 4.94 5.36
CA ALA A 137 -7.37 6.31 5.55
C ALA A 137 -6.35 7.34 5.02
N VAL A 138 -6.83 8.55 4.77
CA VAL A 138 -5.99 9.66 4.28
C VAL A 138 -5.00 10.14 5.34
N GLY A 139 -5.49 10.36 6.55
CA GLY A 139 -4.76 10.89 7.69
C GLY A 139 -5.41 10.48 9.01
N VAL A 140 -4.83 10.92 10.13
CA VAL A 140 -5.22 10.48 11.48
C VAL A 140 -6.64 10.92 11.84
N LYS A 141 -7.08 12.12 11.47
CA LYS A 141 -8.43 12.59 11.80
C LYS A 141 -9.48 11.81 11.01
N HIS A 142 -9.20 11.58 9.73
CA HIS A 142 -10.08 10.76 8.89
C HIS A 142 -10.18 9.32 9.43
N ALA A 143 -9.04 8.74 9.82
CA ALA A 143 -9.01 7.40 10.39
C ALA A 143 -9.79 7.31 11.72
N GLN A 144 -9.72 8.34 12.56
CA GLN A 144 -10.50 8.42 13.81
C GLN A 144 -12.00 8.50 13.55
N SER A 145 -12.44 9.29 12.58
CA SER A 145 -13.87 9.38 12.24
C SER A 145 -14.40 8.07 11.63
N LEU A 146 -13.63 7.41 10.77
CA LEU A 146 -13.97 6.07 10.28
C LEU A 146 -14.07 5.07 11.45
N PHE A 147 -13.09 5.08 12.36
CA PHE A 147 -13.09 4.21 13.53
C PHE A 147 -14.32 4.43 14.41
N GLN A 148 -14.66 5.70 14.69
CA GLN A 148 -15.86 6.06 15.45
C GLN A 148 -17.14 5.59 14.74
N GLU A 149 -17.25 5.78 13.43
CA GLU A 149 -18.43 5.36 12.66
C GLU A 149 -18.59 3.83 12.67
N PHE A 150 -17.53 3.06 12.41
CA PHE A 150 -17.58 1.60 12.45
C PHE A 150 -17.94 1.07 13.85
N THR A 151 -17.28 1.57 14.89
CA THR A 151 -17.53 1.15 16.28
C THR A 151 -18.93 1.52 16.77
N THR A 152 -19.44 2.70 16.42
CA THR A 152 -20.81 3.14 16.77
C THR A 152 -21.87 2.22 16.15
N ARG A 153 -21.58 1.64 14.99
CA ARG A 153 -22.43 0.65 14.32
C ARG A 153 -22.19 -0.79 14.76
N GLY A 154 -21.36 -0.99 15.78
CA GLY A 154 -21.11 -2.30 16.37
C GLY A 154 -20.11 -3.17 15.61
N HIS A 155 -19.31 -2.61 14.69
CA HIS A 155 -18.21 -3.36 14.06
C HIS A 155 -16.96 -3.31 14.93
N PRO A 156 -16.46 -4.47 15.41
CA PRO A 156 -15.21 -4.51 16.18
C PRO A 156 -14.06 -3.99 15.34
N SER A 157 -13.47 -2.88 15.78
CA SER A 157 -12.52 -2.12 14.99
C SER A 157 -11.27 -1.78 15.79
N ALA A 158 -10.15 -1.58 15.11
CA ALA A 158 -8.92 -1.04 15.67
C ALA A 158 -8.30 0.01 14.74
N LEU A 159 -7.59 0.97 15.33
CA LEU A 159 -6.90 2.04 14.61
C LEU A 159 -5.39 1.94 14.85
N VAL A 160 -4.62 1.85 13.78
CA VAL A 160 -3.15 1.84 13.82
C VAL A 160 -2.58 3.06 13.09
N THR A 161 -1.74 3.82 13.79
CA THR A 161 -1.04 4.98 13.24
C THR A 161 0.44 4.90 13.56
N ALA A 162 1.26 5.79 12.97
CA ALA A 162 2.69 5.86 13.27
C ALA A 162 2.99 6.10 14.77
N LYS A 163 2.01 6.58 15.55
CA LYS A 163 2.13 6.79 17.00
C LYS A 163 1.78 5.56 17.84
N THR A 164 1.12 4.56 17.27
CA THR A 164 0.81 3.29 17.95
C THR A 164 2.13 2.58 18.22
N SER A 165 2.35 2.14 19.47
CA SER A 165 3.58 1.45 19.86
C SER A 165 3.69 0.07 19.20
N ASP A 166 4.90 -0.47 19.05
CA ASP A 166 5.08 -1.80 18.42
C ASP A 166 4.39 -2.91 19.21
N GLU A 167 4.41 -2.85 20.55
CA GLU A 167 3.71 -3.81 21.42
C GLU A 167 2.19 -3.76 21.20
N GLU A 168 1.62 -2.55 21.13
CA GLU A 168 0.19 -2.36 20.87
C GLU A 168 -0.20 -2.79 19.45
N ARG A 169 0.66 -2.53 18.45
CA ARG A 169 0.44 -3.02 17.07
C ARG A 169 0.36 -4.53 17.03
N LEU A 170 1.29 -5.23 17.69
CA LEU A 170 1.29 -6.69 17.74
C LEU A 170 -0.01 -7.22 18.34
N LYS A 171 -0.43 -6.67 19.49
CA LYS A 171 -1.71 -7.01 20.12
C LYS A 171 -2.91 -6.82 19.18
N ILE A 172 -3.00 -5.66 18.52
CA ILE A 172 -4.07 -5.37 17.56
C ILE A 172 -4.05 -6.37 16.40
N PHE A 173 -2.86 -6.65 15.84
CA PHE A 173 -2.72 -7.55 14.71
C PHE A 173 -3.06 -8.99 15.08
N ASP A 174 -2.79 -9.43 16.30
CA ASP A 174 -3.17 -10.76 16.79
C ASP A 174 -4.68 -10.86 16.98
N SER A 175 -5.31 -9.86 17.62
CA SER A 175 -6.78 -9.78 17.73
C SER A 175 -7.47 -9.71 16.36
N PHE A 176 -6.86 -9.05 15.38
CA PHE A 176 -7.35 -9.03 14.00
C PHE A 176 -7.27 -10.42 13.35
N SER A 177 -6.18 -11.15 13.57
CA SER A 177 -5.99 -12.51 13.02
C SER A 177 -6.98 -13.52 13.59
N GLN A 178 -7.34 -13.35 14.87
CA GLN A 178 -8.35 -14.15 15.56
C GLN A 178 -9.78 -13.75 15.18
N GLY A 179 -9.94 -12.58 14.56
CA GLY A 179 -11.23 -12.04 14.14
C GLY A 179 -12.02 -11.35 15.22
N ASP A 180 -11.41 -11.09 16.40
CA ASP A 180 -11.97 -10.24 17.45
C ASP A 180 -12.04 -8.78 17.00
N VAL A 181 -11.07 -8.35 16.18
CA VAL A 181 -11.13 -7.12 15.40
C VAL A 181 -11.47 -7.49 13.97
N LYS A 182 -12.57 -6.95 13.44
CA LYS A 182 -13.00 -7.17 12.05
C LYS A 182 -12.50 -6.08 11.10
N ILE A 183 -12.38 -4.85 11.60
CA ILE A 183 -11.98 -3.68 10.81
C ILE A 183 -10.65 -3.13 11.35
N LEU A 184 -9.60 -3.21 10.54
CA LEU A 184 -8.32 -2.59 10.86
C LEU A 184 -8.15 -1.32 10.03
N ILE A 185 -8.18 -0.17 10.69
CA ILE A 185 -8.03 1.13 10.05
C ILE A 185 -6.60 1.59 10.23
N ASN A 186 -5.96 2.03 9.15
CA ASN A 186 -4.56 2.42 9.21
C ASN A 186 -4.25 3.72 8.46
N VAL A 187 -3.18 4.38 8.92
CA VAL A 187 -2.59 5.56 8.27
C VAL A 187 -1.11 5.32 8.03
N GLY A 188 -0.77 4.75 6.86
CA GLY A 188 0.61 4.60 6.41
C GLY A 188 1.47 3.62 7.23
N VAL A 189 0.84 2.73 8.01
CA VAL A 189 1.55 1.72 8.83
C VAL A 189 1.42 0.33 8.25
N CYS A 190 0.26 -0.03 7.69
CA CYS A 190 0.06 -1.35 7.08
C CYS A 190 0.68 -1.45 5.66
N SER A 191 1.68 -0.63 5.38
CA SER A 191 2.44 -0.61 4.14
C SER A 191 3.68 -1.50 4.22
N THR A 192 4.29 -1.65 5.40
CA THR A 192 5.51 -2.45 5.63
C THR A 192 5.38 -3.27 6.92
N GLY A 193 5.78 -4.55 6.90
CA GLY A 193 5.73 -5.45 8.07
C GLY A 193 4.34 -5.97 8.47
N PHE A 194 3.26 -5.55 7.79
CA PHE A 194 1.93 -6.12 7.96
C PHE A 194 1.71 -7.30 7.00
N ASP A 195 1.61 -8.50 7.58
CA ASP A 195 1.33 -9.74 6.86
C ASP A 195 0.17 -10.48 7.51
N ARG A 196 -1.03 -10.31 6.93
CA ARG A 196 -2.28 -10.92 7.39
C ARG A 196 -3.01 -11.49 6.17
N PRO A 197 -2.67 -12.72 5.72
CA PRO A 197 -3.27 -13.33 4.53
C PRO A 197 -4.80 -13.48 4.60
N GLU A 198 -5.36 -13.52 5.80
CA GLU A 198 -6.78 -13.60 6.10
C GLU A 198 -7.59 -12.35 5.70
N VAL A 199 -6.94 -11.20 5.45
CA VAL A 199 -7.62 -10.00 4.95
C VAL A 199 -8.33 -10.34 3.65
N SER A 200 -9.65 -10.18 3.61
CA SER A 200 -10.51 -10.55 2.46
C SER A 200 -11.31 -9.37 1.92
N CYS A 201 -11.07 -8.17 2.47
CA CYS A 201 -11.63 -6.91 2.01
C CYS A 201 -10.63 -5.76 2.23
N ILE A 202 -10.47 -4.90 1.22
CA ILE A 202 -9.70 -3.66 1.29
C ILE A 202 -10.63 -2.49 1.00
N ILE A 203 -10.66 -1.52 1.91
CA ILE A 203 -11.33 -0.23 1.67
C ILE A 203 -10.26 0.83 1.37
N LEU A 204 -10.26 1.33 0.13
CA LEU A 204 -9.41 2.43 -0.29
C LEU A 204 -10.12 3.76 -0.03
N ALA A 205 -10.09 4.22 1.22
CA ALA A 205 -10.66 5.52 1.62
C ALA A 205 -9.73 6.71 1.31
N ARG A 206 -8.61 6.46 0.64
CA ARG A 206 -7.59 7.44 0.29
C ARG A 206 -7.40 7.51 -1.23
N PRO A 207 -7.75 8.64 -1.87
CA PRO A 207 -7.27 8.95 -3.21
C PRO A 207 -5.74 9.08 -3.24
N THR A 208 -5.08 8.49 -4.24
CA THR A 208 -3.63 8.65 -4.46
C THR A 208 -3.27 8.69 -5.94
N GLN A 209 -2.25 9.46 -6.28
CA GLN A 209 -1.57 9.42 -7.59
C GLN A 209 -0.46 8.37 -7.65
N SER A 210 -0.11 7.75 -6.52
CA SER A 210 0.96 6.76 -6.46
C SER A 210 0.46 5.37 -6.85
N LYS A 211 0.79 4.93 -8.07
CA LYS A 211 0.57 3.54 -8.53
C LYS A 211 1.23 2.53 -7.58
N ALA A 212 2.43 2.84 -7.07
CA ALA A 212 3.11 2.00 -6.09
C ALA A 212 2.30 1.83 -4.80
N LEU A 213 1.78 2.91 -4.22
CA LEU A 213 0.96 2.83 -3.03
C LEU A 213 -0.34 2.06 -3.30
N TYR A 214 -0.99 2.33 -4.43
CA TYR A 214 -2.20 1.62 -4.86
C TYR A 214 -2.01 0.10 -4.93
N VAL A 215 -0.96 -0.36 -5.62
CA VAL A 215 -0.63 -1.79 -5.75
C VAL A 215 -0.30 -2.41 -4.39
N GLN A 216 0.49 -1.72 -3.57
CA GLN A 216 0.83 -2.19 -2.23
C GLN A 216 -0.40 -2.39 -1.35
N MET A 217 -1.36 -1.44 -1.39
CA MET A 217 -2.59 -1.53 -0.60
C MET A 217 -3.43 -2.74 -0.99
N ILE A 218 -3.65 -2.96 -2.29
CA ILE A 218 -4.44 -4.09 -2.78
C ILE A 218 -3.70 -5.41 -2.57
N GLY A 219 -2.38 -5.44 -2.79
CA GLY A 219 -1.55 -6.64 -2.64
C GLY A 219 -1.61 -7.25 -1.24
N ARG A 220 -1.94 -6.48 -0.19
CA ARG A 220 -2.19 -7.02 1.17
C ARG A 220 -3.41 -7.95 1.21
N GLY A 221 -4.41 -7.71 0.36
CA GLY A 221 -5.61 -8.52 0.24
C GLY A 221 -5.48 -9.71 -0.72
N MET A 222 -4.47 -9.76 -1.59
CA MET A 222 -4.37 -10.81 -2.62
C MET A 222 -3.73 -12.12 -2.15
N ARG A 223 -3.17 -12.16 -0.94
CA ARG A 223 -2.50 -13.36 -0.40
C ARG A 223 -3.50 -14.51 -0.20
N LEU A 224 -3.05 -15.74 -0.42
CA LEU A 224 -3.85 -16.94 -0.17
C LEU A 224 -4.09 -17.13 1.34
N CYS A 225 -5.29 -17.57 1.71
CA CYS A 225 -5.56 -18.08 3.05
C CYS A 225 -6.49 -19.31 2.96
N PRO A 226 -6.00 -20.46 2.43
CA PRO A 226 -6.84 -21.63 2.18
C PRO A 226 -7.46 -22.21 3.46
N GLN A 227 -6.75 -22.08 4.59
CA GLN A 227 -7.19 -22.58 5.90
C GLN A 227 -8.47 -21.87 6.38
N GLN A 228 -8.73 -20.64 5.91
CA GLN A 228 -9.95 -19.89 6.20
C GLN A 228 -10.93 -19.86 5.01
N GLY A 229 -10.69 -20.67 3.97
CA GLY A 229 -11.56 -20.75 2.80
C GLY A 229 -11.60 -19.49 1.94
N LYS A 230 -10.58 -18.63 2.05
CA LYS A 230 -10.50 -17.38 1.28
C LYS A 230 -10.31 -17.69 -0.21
N SER A 231 -11.25 -17.23 -1.02
CA SER A 231 -11.29 -17.43 -2.47
C SER A 231 -11.14 -16.15 -3.28
N ASP A 232 -11.40 -14.99 -2.68
CA ASP A 232 -11.31 -13.67 -3.31
C ASP A 232 -10.93 -12.58 -2.30
N CYS A 233 -10.66 -11.38 -2.83
CA CYS A 233 -10.57 -10.16 -2.03
C CYS A 233 -11.44 -9.06 -2.63
N LEU A 234 -12.33 -8.49 -1.82
CA LEU A 234 -13.16 -7.36 -2.26
C LEU A 234 -12.40 -6.04 -2.12
N ILE A 235 -12.45 -5.19 -3.14
CA ILE A 235 -11.81 -3.87 -3.15
C ILE A 235 -12.90 -2.81 -3.26
N LEU A 236 -13.16 -2.11 -2.15
CA LEU A 236 -14.09 -1.00 -2.08
C LEU A 236 -13.30 0.29 -2.28
N ASP A 237 -13.36 0.85 -3.49
CA ASP A 237 -12.59 2.04 -3.85
C ASP A 237 -13.45 3.30 -3.78
N GLN A 238 -13.32 3.99 -2.65
CA GLN A 238 -13.87 5.34 -2.46
C GLN A 238 -12.89 6.41 -2.96
N GLY A 239 -11.63 6.04 -3.16
CA GLY A 239 -10.59 6.97 -3.58
C GLY A 239 -10.67 7.33 -5.06
N GLY A 240 -11.41 6.55 -5.87
CA GLY A 240 -11.38 6.62 -7.34
C GLY A 240 -10.03 6.21 -7.91
N ASN A 241 -9.30 5.35 -7.20
CA ASN A 241 -7.98 4.87 -7.59
C ASN A 241 -8.03 3.87 -8.74
N ILE A 242 -9.05 3.01 -8.81
CA ILE A 242 -9.23 2.06 -9.92
C ILE A 242 -9.37 2.81 -11.23
N GLN A 243 -10.17 3.89 -11.24
CA GLN A 243 -10.33 4.72 -12.42
C GLN A 243 -9.02 5.41 -12.85
N ARG A 244 -8.11 5.68 -11.90
CA ARG A 244 -6.81 6.34 -12.19
C ARG A 244 -5.73 5.36 -12.61
N HIS A 245 -5.69 4.17 -12.01
CA HIS A 245 -4.55 3.24 -12.12
C HIS A 245 -4.88 1.93 -12.84
N GLY A 246 -6.16 1.64 -13.06
CA GLY A 246 -6.62 0.36 -13.61
C GLY A 246 -6.71 -0.76 -12.57
N SER A 247 -6.96 -1.98 -13.05
CA SER A 247 -6.91 -3.20 -12.22
C SER A 247 -5.46 -3.53 -11.87
N VAL A 248 -5.21 -4.22 -10.74
CA VAL A 248 -3.83 -4.60 -10.38
C VAL A 248 -3.36 -5.84 -11.15
N GLU A 249 -4.31 -6.66 -11.60
CA GLU A 249 -4.10 -7.88 -12.36
C GLU A 249 -3.42 -7.60 -13.71
N GLU A 250 -3.81 -6.49 -14.35
CA GLU A 250 -3.34 -6.08 -15.68
C GLU A 250 -2.11 -5.16 -15.62
N ILE A 251 -1.49 -5.00 -14.45
CA ILE A 251 -0.31 -4.15 -14.34
C ILE A 251 0.87 -4.77 -15.06
N GLU A 252 1.36 -4.03 -16.05
CA GLU A 252 2.62 -4.27 -16.72
C GLU A 252 3.74 -3.47 -16.04
N TYR A 253 4.93 -4.07 -16.00
CA TYR A 253 6.14 -3.43 -15.50
C TYR A 253 6.86 -2.78 -16.68
N GLU A 254 7.01 -1.46 -16.63
CA GLU A 254 7.74 -0.69 -17.63
C GLU A 254 9.24 -1.09 -17.61
N PRO A 255 9.97 -0.87 -18.71
CA PRO A 255 11.41 -1.08 -18.74
C PRO A 255 12.14 -0.21 -17.70
N LEU A 256 13.30 -0.68 -17.24
CA LEU A 256 14.11 -0.04 -16.21
C LEU A 256 14.43 1.44 -16.47
N THR A 257 14.53 1.83 -17.73
CA THR A 257 14.78 3.21 -18.16
C THR A 257 13.59 4.14 -17.95
N GLU A 258 12.39 3.59 -17.78
CA GLU A 258 11.13 4.32 -17.60
C GLU A 258 10.63 4.30 -16.13
N LEU A 259 11.22 3.43 -15.30
CA LEU A 259 10.96 3.28 -13.85
C LEU A 259 11.83 4.20 -12.99
#